data_AF-O57453-F1
#
_entry.id   AF-O57453-F1
#
_cell.length_a   1.000
_cell.length_b   1.000
_cell.length_c   1.000
_cell.angle_alpha   90.00
_cell.angle_beta   90.00
_cell.angle_gamma   90.00
#
_symmetry.space_group_name_H-M   'P 1'
#
loop_
_entity.id
_entity.type
_entity.pdbx_description
1 polymer ?
#
loop_
_entity_poly.entity_id
_entity_poly.type
_entity_poly.pdbx_seq_one_letter_code
_entity_poly.pdbx_strand_id
1 'polypeptide(L)'
;VLVITAEGLVFYVSSTIQDYLGFHQSDIIHQSVFELIHTEDRAEFRRQLHWALNPTSDPESAETGLTLPIAHYSPEQLPPENSPFLERNFVCRLRCLLDNSSGFLAMNFQGRLKFLYEQNMKGKDGSCVPPQLALFAIATPLQPPSILEIRTKNFIFRTKHKLDFTPMGCDAKGKIVLGYTEAELCMRGSGYQFIHAADMMYCAENHVRMM
;
A
#
# COMPACT_ATOMS: atom_id res chain seq x y z
N VAL A 1 -2.30 9.94 7.83
CA VAL A 1 -0.93 10.28 7.38
C VAL A 1 0.05 9.55 8.28
N LEU A 2 1.09 8.91 7.73
CA LEU A 2 2.13 8.20 8.48
C LEU A 2 3.52 8.51 7.94
N VAL A 3 4.52 8.49 8.83
CA VAL A 3 5.95 8.52 8.52
C VAL A 3 6.58 7.29 9.18
N ILE A 4 7.18 6.42 8.39
CA ILE A 4 7.75 5.15 8.86
C ILE A 4 9.21 5.10 8.43
N THR A 5 10.14 4.85 9.35
CA THR A 5 11.58 4.74 9.02
C THR A 5 11.88 3.48 8.22
N ALA A 6 13.07 3.40 7.61
CA ALA A 6 13.52 2.21 6.89
C ALA A 6 13.53 0.93 7.75
N GLU A 7 13.72 1.08 9.07
CA GLU A 7 13.69 0.00 10.06
C GLU A 7 12.26 -0.44 10.41
N GLY A 8 11.25 0.29 9.94
CA GLY A 8 9.84 0.04 10.25
C GLY A 8 9.36 0.68 11.54
N LEU A 9 10.07 1.67 12.10
CA LEU A 9 9.58 2.43 13.25
C LEU A 9 8.58 3.50 12.79
N VAL A 10 7.46 3.61 13.49
CA VAL A 10 6.50 4.69 13.24
C VAL A 10 7.03 5.98 13.86
N PHE A 11 7.58 6.86 13.01
CA PHE A 11 8.08 8.16 13.45
C PHE A 11 6.95 9.15 13.70
N TYR A 12 5.93 9.13 12.84
CA TYR A 12 4.75 9.97 12.97
C TYR A 12 3.52 9.22 12.47
N VAL A 13 2.39 9.48 13.11
CA VAL A 13 1.06 9.08 12.61
C VAL A 13 0.05 10.15 12.99
N SER A 14 -0.89 10.49 12.12
CA SER A 14 -1.93 11.47 12.42
C SER A 14 -2.94 10.93 13.45
N SER A 15 -3.53 11.82 14.26
CA SER A 15 -4.55 11.46 15.27
C SER A 15 -5.74 10.70 14.70
N THR A 16 -6.05 10.92 13.42
CA THR A 16 -7.10 10.21 12.68
C THR A 16 -6.91 8.69 12.64
N ILE A 17 -5.76 8.14 13.00
CA ILE A 17 -5.58 6.68 13.11
C ILE A 17 -6.57 6.05 14.10
N GLN A 18 -6.98 6.79 15.13
CA GLN A 18 -7.98 6.34 16.08
C GLN A 18 -9.34 6.12 15.38
N ASP A 19 -9.71 6.99 14.45
CA ASP A 19 -10.99 6.92 13.74
C ASP A 19 -11.04 5.75 12.74
N TYR A 20 -9.89 5.36 12.18
CA TYR A 20 -9.82 4.30 11.16
C TYR A 20 -9.45 2.93 11.70
N LEU A 21 -8.57 2.85 12.72
CA LEU A 21 -8.03 1.59 13.24
C LEU A 21 -8.28 1.41 14.74
N GLY A 22 -8.73 2.45 15.46
CA GLY A 22 -9.05 2.37 16.89
C GLY A 22 -7.87 2.49 17.84
N PHE A 23 -6.66 2.77 17.35
CA PHE A 23 -5.48 2.94 18.17
C PHE A 23 -5.26 4.40 18.57
N HIS A 24 -4.76 4.64 19.79
CA HIS A 24 -4.29 5.95 20.16
C HIS A 24 -2.91 6.24 19.56
N GLN A 25 -2.65 7.49 19.18
CA GLN A 25 -1.40 7.89 18.54
C GLN A 25 -0.16 7.54 19.41
N SER A 26 -0.27 7.71 20.72
CA SER A 26 0.80 7.39 21.68
C SER A 26 1.21 5.92 21.70
N ASP A 27 0.28 5.02 21.38
CA ASP A 27 0.50 3.58 21.47
C ASP A 27 1.27 3.05 20.25
N ILE A 28 1.31 3.85 19.18
CA ILE A 28 1.90 3.48 17.90
C ILE A 28 3.21 4.23 17.64
N ILE A 29 3.30 5.49 18.04
CA ILE A 29 4.52 6.28 17.84
C ILE A 29 5.71 5.57 18.50
N HIS A 30 6.82 5.51 17.77
CA HIS A 30 8.06 4.81 18.12
C HIS A 30 7.94 3.29 18.29
N GLN A 31 6.79 2.70 17.94
CA GLN A 31 6.66 1.24 17.84
C GLN A 31 6.98 0.74 16.44
N SER A 32 7.27 -0.55 16.36
CA SER A 32 7.41 -1.26 15.09
C SER A 32 6.05 -1.34 14.37
N VAL A 33 5.99 -0.83 13.14
CA VAL A 33 4.79 -0.92 12.30
C VAL A 33 4.40 -2.39 12.02
N PHE A 34 5.35 -3.32 12.09
CA PHE A 34 5.09 -4.74 11.84
C PHE A 34 4.20 -5.39 12.91
N GLU A 35 4.06 -4.79 14.09
CA GLU A 35 3.08 -5.21 15.11
C GLU A 35 1.64 -4.90 14.67
N LEU A 36 1.46 -3.92 13.79
CA LEU A 36 0.17 -3.57 13.22
C LEU A 36 -0.09 -4.32 11.91
N ILE A 37 0.93 -4.77 11.19
CA ILE A 37 0.77 -5.39 9.87
C ILE A 37 0.45 -6.89 9.97
N HIS A 38 -0.51 -7.34 9.17
CA HIS A 38 -0.82 -8.76 9.01
C HIS A 38 0.43 -9.56 8.60
N THR A 39 0.64 -10.73 9.19
CA THR A 39 1.90 -11.50 9.06
C THR A 39 2.32 -11.77 7.61
N GLU A 40 1.37 -12.09 6.74
CA GLU A 40 1.58 -12.32 5.30
C GLU A 40 2.05 -11.07 4.54
N ASP A 41 1.65 -9.88 4.97
CA ASP A 41 1.95 -8.62 4.27
C ASP A 41 3.30 -8.03 4.71
N ARG A 42 3.91 -8.56 5.79
CA ARG A 42 5.15 -8.01 6.39
C ARG A 42 6.33 -8.03 5.43
N ALA A 43 6.50 -9.11 4.65
CA ALA A 43 7.61 -9.24 3.72
C ALA A 43 7.52 -8.19 2.59
N GLU A 44 6.32 -8.02 2.04
CA GLU A 44 6.06 -7.01 1.01
C GLU A 44 6.22 -5.60 1.56
N PHE A 45 5.71 -5.32 2.76
CA PHE A 45 5.88 -4.01 3.39
C PHE A 45 7.36 -3.65 3.60
N ARG A 46 8.19 -4.61 4.04
CA ARG A 46 9.65 -4.42 4.15
C ARG A 46 10.28 -4.08 2.80
N ARG A 47 9.87 -4.78 1.75
CA ARG A 47 10.32 -4.51 0.39
C ARG A 47 10.01 -3.08 -0.04
N GLN A 48 8.81 -2.58 0.30
CA GLN A 48 8.36 -1.22 0.01
C GLN A 48 9.16 -0.14 0.77
N LEU A 49 9.69 -0.44 1.95
CA LEU A 49 10.56 0.49 2.69
C LEU A 49 11.97 0.61 2.09
N HIS A 50 12.41 -0.38 1.32
CA HIS A 50 13.70 -0.37 0.66
C HIS A 50 13.64 0.46 -0.64
N TRP A 51 14.65 1.32 -0.90
CA TRP A 51 14.66 2.15 -2.11
C TRP A 51 14.67 1.31 -3.40
N ALA A 52 15.46 0.23 -3.42
CA ALA A 52 15.61 -0.65 -4.59
C ALA A 52 14.53 -1.75 -4.68
N LEU A 53 13.56 -1.79 -3.75
CA LEU A 53 12.58 -2.88 -3.65
C LEU A 53 13.19 -4.29 -3.56
N ASN A 54 14.44 -4.39 -3.12
CA ASN A 54 15.18 -5.64 -2.99
C ASN A 54 15.99 -5.60 -1.69
N PRO A 55 15.44 -6.10 -0.58
CA PRO A 55 16.24 -6.32 0.61
C PRO A 55 17.11 -7.55 0.33
N THR A 56 18.43 -7.38 0.15
CA THR A 56 19.33 -8.52 0.09
C THR A 56 19.18 -9.34 1.37
N SER A 57 18.63 -10.54 1.23
CA SER A 57 18.60 -11.55 2.28
C SER A 57 19.97 -12.20 2.34
N ASP A 58 20.85 -11.73 3.21
CA ASP A 58 21.98 -12.56 3.64
C ASP A 58 21.42 -13.68 4.54
N PRO A 59 21.55 -14.97 4.17
CA PRO A 59 20.90 -16.07 4.89
C PRO A 59 21.42 -16.31 6.31
N GLU A 60 22.54 -15.72 6.72
CA GLU A 60 23.15 -15.97 8.04
C GLU A 60 22.56 -15.12 9.18
N SER A 61 21.74 -14.11 8.88
CA SER A 61 21.13 -13.23 9.90
C SER A 61 19.71 -13.63 10.31
N ALA A 62 19.15 -14.70 9.73
CA ALA A 62 17.79 -15.14 10.02
C ALA A 62 17.63 -15.87 11.37
N GLU A 63 18.75 -16.17 12.05
CA GLU A 63 18.76 -17.00 13.27
C GLU A 63 18.79 -16.18 14.56
N THR A 64 19.06 -14.88 14.48
CA THR A 64 19.02 -13.98 15.63
C THR A 64 18.14 -12.79 15.30
N GLY A 65 16.97 -12.72 15.93
CA GLY A 65 15.94 -11.69 15.71
C GLY A 65 16.35 -10.27 16.14
N LEU A 66 17.47 -9.74 15.65
CA LEU A 66 17.97 -8.41 15.95
C LEU A 66 18.58 -7.77 14.69
N THR A 67 18.00 -6.64 14.30
CA THR A 67 18.57 -5.57 13.45
C THR A 67 18.90 -5.93 12.00
N LEU A 68 18.09 -5.39 11.07
CA LEU A 68 18.52 -5.14 9.69
C LEU A 68 19.87 -4.39 9.74
N PRO A 69 20.84 -4.69 8.86
CA PRO A 69 22.01 -3.84 8.71
C PRO A 69 21.50 -2.44 8.42
N ILE A 70 21.92 -1.45 9.22
CA ILE A 70 21.61 -0.05 8.96
C ILE A 70 22.12 0.21 7.55
N ALA A 71 21.21 0.26 6.59
CA ALA A 71 21.55 0.55 5.22
C ALA A 71 21.81 2.05 5.19
N HIS A 72 23.02 2.42 5.60
CA HIS A 72 23.58 3.73 5.43
C HIS A 72 23.72 3.95 3.92
N TYR A 73 22.65 4.43 3.30
CA TYR A 73 22.67 4.73 1.88
C TYR A 73 23.56 5.94 1.67
N SER A 74 24.63 5.76 0.90
CA SER A 74 25.39 6.89 0.38
C SER A 74 24.45 7.69 -0.55
N PRO A 75 24.35 9.03 -0.40
CA PRO A 75 23.49 9.85 -1.26
C PRO A 75 23.80 9.71 -2.76
N GLU A 76 25.01 9.27 -3.09
CA GLU A 76 25.55 9.07 -4.44
C GLU A 76 24.95 7.84 -5.15
N GLN A 77 24.42 6.87 -4.41
CA GLN A 77 23.82 5.63 -4.97
C GLN A 77 22.29 5.73 -5.14
N LEU A 78 21.67 6.80 -4.63
CA LEU A 78 20.22 6.94 -4.66
C LEU A 78 19.75 7.68 -5.92
N PRO A 79 18.60 7.30 -6.48
CA PRO A 79 17.94 8.11 -7.49
C PRO A 79 17.69 9.54 -6.97
N PRO A 80 17.57 10.55 -7.85
CA PRO A 80 17.18 11.90 -7.46
C PRO A 80 15.92 11.89 -6.56
N GLU A 81 15.82 12.80 -5.60
CA GLU A 81 14.70 12.81 -4.60
C GLU A 81 13.29 12.85 -5.22
N ASN A 82 13.17 13.36 -6.46
CA ASN A 82 11.92 13.41 -7.22
C ASN A 82 11.74 12.25 -8.20
N SER A 83 12.56 11.23 -8.09
CA SER A 83 12.49 10.06 -8.95
C SER A 83 11.22 9.25 -8.70
N PRO A 84 10.54 8.77 -9.77
CA PRO A 84 9.39 7.88 -9.64
C PRO A 84 9.78 6.56 -8.94
N PHE A 85 11.06 6.18 -8.94
CA PHE A 85 11.55 4.99 -8.24
C PHE A 85 11.37 5.03 -6.71
N LEU A 86 11.15 6.21 -6.12
CA LEU A 86 10.90 6.36 -4.69
C LEU A 86 9.40 6.42 -4.36
N GLU A 87 8.52 6.47 -5.36
CA GLU A 87 7.07 6.45 -5.15
C GLU A 87 6.60 5.07 -4.72
N ARG A 88 5.62 5.06 -3.81
CA ARG A 88 5.07 3.85 -3.22
C ARG A 88 3.56 3.91 -3.30
N ASN A 89 2.98 2.88 -3.91
CA ASN A 89 1.54 2.67 -4.00
C ASN A 89 1.26 1.17 -3.85
N PHE A 90 0.81 0.78 -2.66
CA PHE A 90 0.60 -0.63 -2.33
C PHE A 90 -0.50 -0.79 -1.29
N VAL A 91 -1.11 -1.97 -1.26
CA VAL A 91 -2.12 -2.32 -0.28
C VAL A 91 -1.47 -3.15 0.82
N CYS A 92 -1.83 -2.86 2.07
CA CYS A 92 -1.41 -3.64 3.22
C CYS A 92 -2.56 -3.72 4.23
N ARG A 93 -2.74 -4.88 4.85
CA ARG A 93 -3.69 -5.08 5.94
C ARG A 93 -3.07 -4.65 7.25
N LEU A 94 -3.74 -3.71 7.93
CA LEU A 94 -3.40 -3.28 9.28
C LEU A 94 -4.41 -3.82 10.28
N ARG A 95 -3.94 -4.16 11.47
CA ARG A 95 -4.79 -4.51 12.60
C ARG A 95 -5.77 -3.36 12.84
N CYS A 96 -7.01 -3.72 13.11
CA CYS A 96 -8.11 -2.78 13.32
C CYS A 96 -8.89 -3.24 14.55
N LEU A 97 -8.99 -2.36 15.55
CA LEU A 97 -9.77 -2.60 16.78
C LEU A 97 -11.25 -2.25 16.61
N LEU A 98 -11.61 -1.59 15.50
CA LEU A 98 -12.98 -1.15 15.19
C LEU A 98 -13.76 -2.19 14.37
N ASP A 99 -13.07 -3.15 13.77
CA ASP A 99 -13.68 -4.16 12.91
C ASP A 99 -14.12 -5.40 13.70
N ASN A 100 -15.36 -5.83 13.52
CA ASN A 100 -15.94 -6.99 14.19
C ASN A 100 -15.75 -8.31 13.42
N SER A 101 -15.06 -8.28 12.28
CA SER A 101 -14.86 -9.45 11.43
C SER A 101 -13.49 -10.11 11.65
N SER A 102 -12.46 -9.64 10.95
CA SER A 102 -11.14 -10.25 10.91
C SER A 102 -10.13 -9.61 11.87
N GLY A 103 -10.47 -8.44 12.41
CA GLY A 103 -9.54 -7.62 13.19
C GLY A 103 -8.45 -6.97 12.32
N PHE A 104 -8.59 -6.98 10.99
CA PHE A 104 -7.70 -6.33 10.04
C PHE A 104 -8.48 -5.53 8.99
N LEU A 105 -7.96 -4.36 8.63
CA LEU A 105 -8.48 -3.48 7.61
C LEU A 105 -7.43 -3.31 6.50
N ALA A 106 -7.82 -3.63 5.26
CA ALA A 106 -6.99 -3.35 4.10
C ALA A 106 -6.92 -1.84 3.87
N MET A 107 -5.69 -1.32 3.80
CA MET A 107 -5.44 0.10 3.54
C MET A 107 -4.53 0.25 2.31
N ASN A 108 -4.85 1.21 1.45
CA ASN A 108 -3.97 1.65 0.37
C ASN A 108 -3.00 2.70 0.89
N PHE A 109 -1.71 2.40 0.81
CA PHE A 109 -0.62 3.31 1.13
C PHE A 109 -0.15 4.00 -0.14
N GLN A 110 -0.32 5.31 -0.19
CA GLN A 110 0.21 6.15 -1.26
C GLN A 110 1.20 7.15 -0.68
N GLY A 111 2.43 7.15 -1.20
CA GLY A 111 3.50 7.95 -0.62
C GLY A 111 4.80 7.93 -1.39
N ARG A 112 5.85 8.40 -0.72
CA ARG A 112 7.22 8.41 -1.26
C ARG A 112 8.24 8.19 -0.15
N LEU A 113 9.35 7.54 -0.48
CA LEU A 113 10.54 7.48 0.35
C LEU A 113 11.31 8.80 0.29
N LYS A 114 11.59 9.41 1.45
CA LYS A 114 12.39 10.65 1.59
C LYS A 114 13.30 10.57 2.80
N PHE A 115 14.36 11.38 2.81
CA PHE A 115 15.22 11.50 3.98
C PHE A 115 14.51 12.21 5.14
N LEU A 116 14.73 11.68 6.34
CA LEU A 116 14.31 12.29 7.58
C LEU A 116 15.51 12.95 8.25
N TYR A 117 15.58 14.28 8.19
CA TYR A 117 16.77 15.07 8.54
C TYR A 117 16.90 15.48 10.02
N GLU A 118 15.95 15.10 10.89
CA GLU A 118 15.94 15.51 12.30
C GLU A 118 15.85 14.32 13.27
N GLN A 119 16.71 13.32 13.08
CA GLN A 119 16.91 12.34 14.14
C GLN A 119 17.87 12.94 15.18
N ASN A 120 17.34 13.57 16.23
CA ASN A 120 18.09 13.85 17.47
C ASN A 120 18.41 12.53 18.23
N MET A 121 18.59 11.43 17.49
CA MET A 121 18.95 10.12 17.97
C MET A 121 20.47 10.08 18.09
N LYS A 122 20.95 9.97 19.32
CA LYS A 122 22.34 9.61 19.57
C LYS A 122 22.43 8.10 19.38
N GLY A 123 23.37 7.66 18.54
CA GLY A 123 23.70 6.23 18.46
C GLY A 123 24.09 5.69 19.83
N LYS A 124 24.18 4.36 19.99
CA LYS A 124 24.65 3.74 21.25
C LYS A 124 25.99 4.30 21.74
N ASP A 125 26.79 4.84 20.82
CA ASP A 125 28.11 5.42 21.06
C ASP A 125 28.11 6.97 21.14
N GLY A 126 26.93 7.62 21.18
CA GLY A 126 26.80 9.08 21.27
C GLY A 126 27.00 9.84 19.95
N SER A 127 27.26 9.14 18.84
CA SER A 127 27.41 9.72 17.50
C SER A 127 26.08 10.19 16.91
N CYS A 128 26.14 11.21 16.04
CA CYS A 128 24.99 11.70 15.30
C CYS A 128 24.58 10.67 14.24
N VAL A 129 23.34 10.19 14.28
CA VAL A 129 22.80 9.27 13.28
C VAL A 129 22.58 10.03 11.97
N PRO A 130 23.15 9.58 10.84
CA PRO A 130 22.94 10.25 9.56
C PRO A 130 21.47 10.15 9.13
N PRO A 131 20.97 11.08 8.28
CA PRO A 131 19.60 11.05 7.78
C PRO A 131 19.25 9.70 7.18
N GLN A 132 18.15 9.11 7.64
CA GLN A 132 17.67 7.82 7.16
C GLN A 132 16.48 8.00 6.22
N LEU A 133 16.33 7.07 5.30
CA LEU A 133 15.17 7.01 4.42
C LEU A 133 13.93 6.64 5.24
N ALA A 134 12.81 7.31 4.98
CA ALA A 134 11.53 7.04 5.60
C ALA A 134 10.41 7.12 4.56
N LEU A 135 9.39 6.29 4.71
CA LEU A 135 8.17 6.33 3.94
C LEU A 135 7.24 7.41 4.49
N PHE A 136 6.99 8.44 3.68
CA PHE A 136 5.97 9.45 3.92
C PHE A 136 4.73 9.07 3.12
N ALA A 137 3.66 8.65 3.79
CA ALA A 137 2.49 8.09 3.12
C ALA A 137 1.16 8.52 3.73
N ILE A 138 0.13 8.46 2.90
CA ILE A 138 -1.27 8.49 3.29
C ILE A 138 -1.80 7.07 3.16
N ALA A 139 -2.25 6.50 4.27
CA ALA A 139 -3.00 5.25 4.27
C ALA A 139 -4.49 5.58 4.21
N THR A 140 -5.19 5.06 3.21
CA THR A 140 -6.64 5.22 3.03
C THR A 140 -7.32 3.86 3.13
N PRO A 141 -8.45 3.73 3.85
CA PRO A 141 -9.14 2.46 3.94
C PRO A 141 -9.64 2.04 2.57
N LEU A 142 -9.40 0.79 2.19
CA LEU A 142 -9.90 0.20 0.95
C LEU A 142 -11.36 -0.24 1.19
N GLN A 143 -12.24 0.70 1.49
CA GLN A 143 -13.66 0.40 1.65
C GLN A 143 -14.32 0.30 0.28
N PRO A 144 -15.15 -0.74 0.03
CA PRO A 144 -16.07 -0.73 -1.09
C PRO A 144 -16.92 0.55 -1.02
N PRO A 145 -17.15 1.25 -2.14
CA PRO A 145 -17.91 2.49 -2.13
C PRO A 145 -19.29 2.27 -1.50
N SER A 146 -19.69 3.17 -0.62
CA SER A 146 -20.99 3.06 0.06
C SER A 146 -22.13 3.14 -0.95
N ILE A 147 -23.28 2.52 -0.63
CA ILE A 147 -24.47 2.61 -1.49
C ILE A 147 -24.90 4.06 -1.76
N LEU A 148 -24.62 4.97 -0.82
CA LEU A 148 -24.86 6.40 -0.97
C LEU A 148 -23.89 7.04 -1.95
N GLU A 149 -22.59 6.74 -1.89
CA GLU A 149 -21.62 7.23 -2.88
C GLU A 149 -21.91 6.72 -4.30
N ILE A 150 -22.39 5.48 -4.44
CA ILE A 150 -22.84 4.92 -5.74
C ILE A 150 -24.07 5.67 -6.28
N ARG A 151 -24.92 6.19 -5.39
CA ARG A 151 -26.08 7.01 -5.77
C ARG A 151 -25.69 8.45 -6.09
N THR A 152 -24.71 9.02 -5.38
CA THR A 152 -24.28 10.41 -5.54
C THR A 152 -23.28 10.60 -6.70
N LYS A 153 -22.43 9.61 -6.97
CA LYS A 153 -21.56 9.58 -8.17
C LYS A 153 -22.32 8.87 -9.30
N ASN A 154 -22.92 9.64 -10.20
CA ASN A 154 -23.74 9.11 -11.31
C ASN A 154 -23.00 8.20 -12.30
N PHE A 155 -21.67 8.10 -12.22
CA PHE A 155 -20.82 7.32 -13.13
C PHE A 155 -20.32 5.99 -12.55
N ILE A 156 -20.76 5.59 -11.35
CA ILE A 156 -20.42 4.26 -10.82
C ILE A 156 -21.45 3.24 -11.32
N PHE A 157 -20.95 2.15 -11.90
CA PHE A 157 -21.71 0.98 -12.35
C PHE A 157 -20.98 -0.30 -11.91
N ARG A 158 -21.66 -1.44 -11.98
CA ARG A 158 -21.13 -2.76 -11.57
C ARG A 158 -21.07 -3.71 -12.75
N THR A 159 -19.99 -4.48 -12.83
CA THR A 159 -19.82 -5.61 -13.74
C THR A 159 -19.54 -6.88 -12.96
N LYS A 160 -19.92 -8.03 -13.52
CA LYS A 160 -19.60 -9.35 -12.99
C LYS A 160 -18.64 -10.04 -13.95
N HIS A 161 -17.58 -10.65 -13.42
CA HIS A 161 -16.56 -11.33 -14.23
C HIS A 161 -16.29 -12.74 -13.71
N LYS A 162 -15.80 -13.62 -14.59
CA LYS A 162 -15.08 -14.84 -14.20
C LYS A 162 -13.69 -14.49 -13.66
N LEU A 163 -13.01 -15.45 -13.02
CA LEU A 163 -11.62 -15.30 -12.57
C LEU A 163 -10.61 -15.10 -13.71
N ASP A 164 -10.98 -15.35 -14.96
CA ASP A 164 -10.16 -15.05 -16.15
C ASP A 164 -10.46 -13.65 -16.74
N PHE A 165 -11.16 -12.80 -15.99
CA PHE A 165 -11.63 -11.47 -16.35
C PHE A 165 -12.71 -11.41 -17.46
N THR A 166 -13.26 -12.55 -17.91
CA THR A 166 -14.37 -12.59 -18.87
C THR A 166 -15.64 -11.97 -18.27
N PRO A 167 -16.28 -10.96 -18.89
CA PRO A 167 -17.53 -10.38 -18.41
C PRO A 167 -18.69 -11.37 -18.49
N MET A 168 -19.49 -11.40 -17.43
CA MET A 168 -20.66 -12.26 -17.26
C MET A 168 -21.96 -11.47 -17.12
N GLY A 169 -21.88 -10.17 -16.85
CA GLY A 169 -23.04 -9.30 -16.75
C GLY A 169 -22.69 -7.89 -16.28
N CYS A 170 -23.65 -6.98 -16.39
CA CYS A 170 -23.50 -5.58 -15.98
C CYS A 170 -24.84 -5.01 -15.49
N ASP A 171 -24.80 -4.07 -14.54
CA ASP A 171 -26.02 -3.38 -14.09
C ASP A 171 -26.58 -2.41 -15.14
N ALA A 172 -27.80 -1.89 -14.89
CA ALA A 172 -28.49 -1.00 -15.82
C ALA A 172 -27.74 0.31 -16.10
N LYS A 173 -26.87 0.77 -15.18
CA LYS A 173 -26.06 1.99 -15.38
C LYS A 173 -24.90 1.73 -16.33
N GLY A 174 -24.41 0.50 -16.42
CA GLY A 174 -23.32 0.12 -17.33
C GLY A 174 -23.54 0.56 -18.76
N LYS A 175 -24.75 0.39 -19.30
CA LYS A 175 -25.09 0.83 -20.66
C LYS A 175 -24.95 2.34 -20.84
N ILE A 176 -25.32 3.13 -19.84
CA ILE A 176 -25.27 4.59 -19.88
C ILE A 176 -23.81 5.06 -19.87
N VAL A 177 -22.95 4.40 -19.08
CA VAL A 177 -21.56 4.82 -18.88
C VAL A 177 -20.63 4.27 -19.96
N LEU A 178 -20.77 3.00 -20.33
CA LEU A 178 -19.89 2.30 -21.28
C LEU A 178 -20.38 2.39 -22.72
N GLY A 179 -21.67 2.65 -22.95
CA GLY A 179 -22.29 2.60 -24.28
C GLY A 179 -22.61 1.19 -24.80
N TYR A 180 -22.19 0.13 -24.10
CA TYR A 180 -22.47 -1.27 -24.47
C TYR A 180 -23.70 -1.82 -23.74
N THR A 181 -24.49 -2.61 -24.44
CA THR A 181 -25.47 -3.50 -23.80
C THR A 181 -24.76 -4.64 -23.07
N GLU A 182 -25.43 -5.24 -22.09
CA GLU A 182 -24.91 -6.42 -21.37
C GLU A 182 -24.54 -7.56 -22.33
N ALA A 183 -25.37 -7.82 -23.34
CA ALA A 183 -25.11 -8.83 -24.35
C ALA A 183 -23.81 -8.55 -25.13
N GLU A 184 -23.60 -7.31 -25.58
CA GLU A 184 -22.38 -6.91 -26.28
C GLU A 184 -21.14 -7.04 -25.40
N LEU A 185 -21.26 -6.73 -24.11
CA LEU A 185 -20.17 -6.86 -23.14
C LEU A 185 -19.75 -8.33 -22.96
N CYS A 186 -20.73 -9.23 -22.82
CA CYS A 186 -20.49 -10.66 -22.59
C CYS A 186 -20.06 -11.44 -23.84
N MET A 187 -20.34 -10.93 -25.05
CA MET A 187 -19.99 -11.61 -26.30
C MET A 187 -18.52 -11.47 -26.71
N ARG A 188 -17.80 -10.47 -26.21
CA ARG A 188 -16.43 -10.15 -26.65
C ARG A 188 -15.33 -10.97 -25.95
N GLY A 189 -15.67 -12.04 -25.25
CA GLY A 189 -14.67 -12.88 -24.58
C GLY A 189 -14.03 -12.16 -23.39
N SER A 190 -12.70 -12.02 -23.36
CA SER A 190 -12.01 -11.49 -22.18
C SER A 190 -12.26 -9.99 -21.96
N GLY A 191 -12.38 -9.58 -20.69
CA GLY A 191 -12.55 -8.19 -20.29
C GLY A 191 -11.39 -7.29 -20.72
N TYR A 192 -10.20 -7.86 -20.97
CA TYR A 192 -9.04 -7.11 -21.45
C TYR A 192 -9.24 -6.46 -22.82
N GLN A 193 -10.22 -6.93 -23.62
CA GLN A 193 -10.54 -6.29 -24.90
C GLN A 193 -11.15 -4.89 -24.76
N PHE A 194 -11.66 -4.55 -23.57
CA PHE A 194 -12.23 -3.24 -23.27
C PHE A 194 -11.21 -2.30 -22.62
N ILE A 195 -9.99 -2.78 -22.33
CA ILE A 195 -8.92 -2.01 -21.72
C ILE A 195 -8.06 -1.39 -22.81
N HIS A 196 -7.74 -0.10 -22.68
CA HIS A 196 -6.84 0.57 -23.59
C HIS A 196 -5.45 -0.10 -23.55
N ALA A 197 -4.78 -0.23 -24.71
CA ALA A 197 -3.53 -0.99 -24.82
C ALA A 197 -2.43 -0.50 -23.85
N ALA A 198 -2.38 0.82 -23.58
CA ALA A 198 -1.43 1.42 -22.64
C ALA A 198 -1.64 0.98 -21.18
N ASP A 199 -2.86 0.57 -20.81
CA ASP A 199 -3.23 0.21 -19.44
C ASP A 199 -3.23 -1.31 -19.21
N MET A 200 -3.01 -2.10 -20.26
CA MET A 200 -3.18 -3.55 -20.24
C MET A 200 -2.28 -4.24 -19.20
N MET A 201 -1.00 -3.86 -19.13
CA MET A 201 -0.05 -4.43 -18.17
C MET A 201 -0.44 -4.09 -16.73
N TYR A 202 -0.81 -2.84 -16.48
CA TYR A 202 -1.27 -2.40 -15.16
C TYR A 202 -2.52 -3.15 -14.70
N CYS A 203 -3.52 -3.31 -15.58
CA CYS A 203 -4.72 -4.08 -15.27
C CYS A 203 -4.40 -5.56 -15.01
N ALA A 204 -3.50 -6.16 -15.80
CA ALA A 204 -3.11 -7.55 -15.64
C ALA A 204 -2.39 -7.81 -14.30
N GLU A 205 -1.46 -6.93 -13.91
CA GLU A 205 -0.77 -7.03 -12.61
C GLU A 205 -1.75 -6.94 -11.44
N ASN A 206 -2.73 -6.03 -11.51
CA ASN A 206 -3.74 -5.91 -10.46
C ASN A 206 -4.72 -7.09 -10.45
N HIS A 207 -5.06 -7.64 -11.60
CA HIS A 207 -5.91 -8.82 -11.68
C HIS A 207 -5.23 -10.05 -11.05
N VAL A 208 -3.92 -10.24 -11.28
CA VAL A 208 -3.14 -11.31 -10.62
C VAL A 208 -3.16 -11.17 -9.09
N ARG A 209 -3.18 -9.96 -8.54
CA ARG A 209 -3.28 -9.73 -7.08
C ARG A 209 -4.66 -10.07 -6.50
N MET A 210 -5.70 -10.22 -7.32
CA MET A 210 -7.05 -10.57 -6.89
C MET A 210 -7.36 -12.07 -6.99
N MET A 211 -6.51 -12.85 -7.66
CA MET A 211 -6.61 -14.31 -7.79
C MET A 211 -5.89 -15.00 -6.64
#